data_AF-A0A0B1SB45-F1
#
_entry.id   AF-A0A0B1SB45-F1
#
_cell.length_a   1.000
_cell.length_b   1.000
_cell.length_c   1.000
_cell.angle_alpha   90.00
_cell.angle_beta   90.00
_cell.angle_gamma   90.00
#
_symmetry.space_group_name_H-M   'P 1'
#
loop_
_entity.id
_entity.type
_entity.pdbx_description
1 polymer ?
#
loop_
_entity_poly.entity_id
_entity_poly.type
_entity_poly.pdbx_seq_one_letter_code
_entity_poly.pdbx_strand_id
1 'polypeptide(L)'
;LDQWKDFFDENAKNVDLFKYVAVSSGISEKDSEKLRAVCDAVPSLEYICLDVANGYSETFIEFIRRVREAFPRHTIMAGNVVTCEMAEELFLSGADIIKVCSVCTTRKKAGVGYPQLSAVLECADAAHGLGGHVMSDGGCTNPGDVAKAFGAGADFVMIGGLFAGHDQSGGEVIEQNGRKYLQKYKLFYGMSSDTAMNKHHGSVAEYRASEGKTITIPYRCAIKAYNTLFEDCRSTRCSKNI
;
A
#
# COMPACT_ATOMS: atom_id res chain seq x y z
N LEU A 1 -3.61 -17.04 -9.76
CA LEU A 1 -5.06 -17.29 -9.93
C LEU A 1 -5.49 -18.43 -9.03
N ASP A 2 -4.86 -19.60 -9.11
CA ASP A 2 -5.23 -20.75 -8.27
C ASP A 2 -5.15 -20.43 -6.78
N GLN A 3 -4.08 -19.76 -6.33
CA GLN A 3 -3.97 -19.27 -4.95
C GLN A 3 -5.12 -18.35 -4.50
N TRP A 4 -5.70 -17.56 -5.42
CA TRP A 4 -6.87 -16.72 -5.09
C TRP A 4 -8.14 -17.56 -4.97
N LYS A 5 -8.28 -18.60 -5.79
CA LYS A 5 -9.39 -19.56 -5.70
C LYS A 5 -9.29 -20.38 -4.42
N ASP A 6 -8.12 -20.90 -4.11
CA ASP A 6 -7.85 -21.64 -2.86
C ASP A 6 -8.18 -20.76 -1.65
N PHE A 7 -7.70 -19.50 -1.63
CA PHE A 7 -8.01 -18.55 -0.57
C PHE A 7 -9.51 -18.25 -0.47
N PHE A 8 -10.20 -18.11 -1.60
CA PHE A 8 -11.64 -17.92 -1.63
C PHE A 8 -12.40 -19.12 -1.06
N ASP A 9 -12.05 -20.33 -1.50
CA ASP A 9 -12.70 -21.57 -1.07
C ASP A 9 -12.46 -21.84 0.43
N GLU A 10 -11.24 -21.63 0.92
CA GLU A 10 -10.89 -21.76 2.34
C GLU A 10 -11.68 -20.78 3.24
N ASN A 11 -12.03 -19.60 2.70
CA ASN A 11 -12.67 -18.52 3.45
C ASN A 11 -14.13 -18.25 3.02
N ALA A 12 -14.74 -19.13 2.22
CA ALA A 12 -16.07 -18.93 1.64
C ALA A 12 -17.18 -18.73 2.71
N LYS A 13 -16.96 -19.23 3.93
CA LYS A 13 -17.88 -19.06 5.06
C LYS A 13 -17.77 -17.69 5.75
N ASN A 14 -16.67 -16.97 5.56
CA ASN A 14 -16.43 -15.65 6.12
C ASN A 14 -16.65 -14.58 5.04
N VAL A 15 -17.91 -14.37 4.68
CA VAL A 15 -18.30 -13.47 3.58
C VAL A 15 -17.84 -12.03 3.84
N ASP A 16 -17.78 -11.60 5.10
CA ASP A 16 -17.35 -10.26 5.48
C ASP A 16 -15.84 -10.02 5.27
N LEU A 17 -15.03 -11.08 5.17
CA LEU A 17 -13.59 -10.94 4.93
C LEU A 17 -13.30 -10.19 3.63
N PHE A 18 -13.98 -10.57 2.55
CA PHE A 18 -13.71 -10.04 1.21
C PHE A 18 -14.12 -8.58 1.03
N LYS A 19 -14.95 -8.05 1.94
CA LYS A 19 -15.26 -6.61 2.03
C LYS A 19 -14.05 -5.76 2.44
N TYR A 20 -12.97 -6.38 2.94
CA TYR A 20 -11.77 -5.68 3.38
C TYR A 20 -10.52 -6.18 2.64
N VAL A 21 -10.71 -6.84 1.49
CA VAL A 21 -9.62 -7.34 0.64
C VAL A 21 -9.65 -6.60 -0.69
N ALA A 22 -8.48 -6.12 -1.11
CA ALA A 22 -8.29 -5.50 -2.41
C ALA A 22 -7.34 -6.35 -3.27
N VAL A 23 -7.63 -6.43 -4.57
CA VAL A 23 -6.70 -6.97 -5.56
C VAL A 23 -5.83 -5.85 -6.11
N SER A 24 -4.51 -6.06 -6.12
CA SER A 24 -3.55 -5.07 -6.63
C SER A 24 -3.15 -5.33 -8.08
N SER A 25 -2.98 -4.26 -8.86
CA SER A 25 -2.50 -4.31 -10.25
C SER A 25 -1.59 -3.13 -10.58
N GLY A 26 -0.61 -3.36 -11.45
CA GLY A 26 0.06 -2.29 -12.20
C GLY A 26 -0.77 -1.89 -13.43
N ILE A 27 -0.11 -1.29 -14.42
CA ILE A 27 -0.73 -0.81 -15.67
C ILE A 27 -0.42 -1.66 -16.90
N SER A 28 0.31 -2.76 -16.76
CA SER A 28 0.66 -3.60 -17.90
C SER A 28 -0.54 -4.41 -18.38
N GLU A 29 -0.61 -4.73 -19.67
CA GLU A 29 -1.73 -5.53 -20.20
C GLU A 29 -1.81 -6.91 -19.53
N LYS A 30 -0.66 -7.51 -19.22
CA LYS A 30 -0.59 -8.77 -18.46
C LYS A 30 -1.17 -8.63 -17.04
N ASP A 31 -1.00 -7.49 -16.40
CA ASP A 31 -1.57 -7.26 -15.07
C ASP A 31 -3.07 -6.97 -15.15
N SER A 32 -3.51 -6.26 -16.19
CA SER A 32 -4.94 -6.07 -16.52
C SER A 32 -5.67 -7.40 -16.73
N GLU A 33 -5.10 -8.31 -17.52
CA GLU A 33 -5.65 -9.65 -17.74
C GLU A 33 -5.77 -10.45 -16.42
N LYS A 34 -4.74 -10.39 -15.58
CA LYS A 34 -4.77 -11.05 -14.26
C LYS A 34 -5.79 -10.42 -13.33
N LEU A 35 -5.90 -9.09 -13.29
CA LEU A 35 -6.88 -8.36 -12.49
C LEU A 35 -8.28 -8.86 -12.83
N ARG A 36 -8.61 -8.89 -14.13
CA ARG A 36 -9.90 -9.42 -14.61
C ARG A 36 -10.12 -10.87 -14.19
N ALA A 37 -9.14 -11.74 -14.41
CA ALA A 37 -9.26 -13.15 -14.04
C ALA A 37 -9.47 -13.36 -12.54
N VAL A 38 -8.88 -12.52 -11.67
CA VAL A 38 -9.06 -12.59 -10.22
C VAL A 38 -10.43 -12.07 -9.80
N CYS A 39 -10.86 -10.92 -10.32
CA CYS A 39 -12.21 -10.37 -10.05
C CYS A 39 -13.32 -11.32 -10.52
N ASP A 40 -13.15 -11.98 -11.68
CA ASP A 40 -14.10 -12.97 -12.19
C ASP A 40 -14.13 -14.23 -11.31
N ALA A 41 -12.98 -14.64 -10.75
CA ALA A 41 -12.88 -15.81 -9.88
C ALA A 41 -13.37 -15.55 -8.45
N VAL A 42 -13.33 -14.29 -7.97
CA VAL A 42 -13.70 -13.91 -6.60
C VAL A 42 -14.70 -12.75 -6.66
N PRO A 43 -15.99 -13.01 -6.94
CA PRO A 43 -16.99 -11.97 -7.19
C PRO A 43 -17.32 -11.08 -5.99
N SER A 44 -16.90 -11.48 -4.79
CA SER A 44 -17.08 -10.74 -3.54
C SER A 44 -15.99 -9.70 -3.28
N LEU A 45 -14.97 -9.60 -4.15
CA LEU A 45 -14.01 -8.51 -4.08
C LEU A 45 -14.69 -7.21 -4.47
N GLU A 46 -14.65 -6.23 -3.58
CA GLU A 46 -15.21 -4.89 -3.83
C GLU A 46 -14.14 -3.84 -4.14
N TYR A 47 -12.87 -4.15 -3.88
CA TYR A 47 -11.78 -3.18 -3.95
C TYR A 47 -10.69 -3.57 -4.95
N ILE A 48 -10.23 -2.58 -5.73
CA ILE A 48 -9.09 -2.68 -6.65
C ILE A 48 -8.05 -1.66 -6.21
N CYS A 49 -6.77 -2.06 -6.19
CA CYS A 49 -5.65 -1.19 -5.86
C CYS A 49 -4.69 -1.08 -7.05
N LEU A 50 -4.75 0.05 -7.74
CA LEU A 50 -3.87 0.39 -8.86
C LEU A 50 -2.63 1.10 -8.30
N ASP A 51 -1.49 0.43 -8.38
CA ASP A 51 -0.26 0.88 -7.73
C ASP A 51 0.88 1.03 -8.73
N VAL A 52 1.32 2.26 -8.92
CA VAL A 52 2.48 2.62 -9.74
C VAL A 52 3.39 3.57 -8.96
N ALA A 53 4.69 3.51 -9.26
CA ALA A 53 5.66 4.40 -8.62
C ALA A 53 5.45 5.88 -8.98
N ASN A 54 4.99 6.16 -10.20
CA ASN A 54 4.71 7.50 -10.68
C ASN A 54 3.26 7.60 -11.18
N GLY A 55 2.38 8.10 -10.32
CA GLY A 55 0.97 8.34 -10.67
C GLY A 55 0.75 9.52 -11.61
N TYR A 56 1.75 10.36 -11.88
CA TYR A 56 1.62 11.55 -12.73
C TYR A 56 1.65 11.27 -14.24
N SER A 57 1.68 9.99 -14.64
CA SER A 57 1.70 9.63 -16.05
C SER A 57 0.30 9.65 -16.66
N GLU A 58 0.17 10.23 -17.85
CA GLU A 58 -1.05 10.15 -18.67
C GLU A 58 -1.49 8.70 -18.92
N THR A 59 -0.53 7.79 -19.12
CA THR A 59 -0.83 6.36 -19.29
C THR A 59 -1.52 5.73 -18.07
N PHE A 60 -1.24 6.24 -16.87
CA PHE A 60 -1.91 5.77 -15.65
C PHE A 60 -3.34 6.31 -15.56
N ILE A 61 -3.55 7.58 -15.91
CA ILE A 61 -4.86 8.20 -15.99
C ILE A 61 -5.77 7.43 -16.96
N GLU A 62 -5.28 7.16 -18.17
CA GLU A 62 -6.02 6.36 -19.17
C GLU A 62 -6.34 4.95 -18.67
N PHE A 63 -5.39 4.33 -17.95
CA PHE A 63 -5.61 3.02 -17.37
C PHE A 63 -6.71 3.03 -16.31
N ILE A 64 -6.77 4.05 -15.44
CA ILE A 64 -7.84 4.19 -14.44
C ILE A 64 -9.20 4.30 -15.13
N ARG A 65 -9.31 5.09 -16.21
CA ARG A 65 -10.56 5.22 -16.98
C ARG A 65 -11.00 3.86 -17.53
N ARG A 66 -10.08 3.11 -18.14
CA ARG A 66 -10.35 1.74 -18.64
C ARG A 66 -10.79 0.79 -17.51
N VAL A 67 -10.15 0.85 -16.34
CA VAL A 67 -10.51 0.01 -15.19
C VAL A 67 -11.88 0.41 -14.64
N ARG A 68 -12.20 1.71 -14.53
CA ARG A 68 -13.53 2.18 -14.12
C ARG A 68 -14.62 1.70 -15.08
N GLU A 69 -14.39 1.79 -16.39
CA GLU A 69 -15.33 1.28 -17.40
C GLU A 69 -15.56 -0.23 -17.27
N ALA A 70 -14.50 -1.01 -17.06
CA ALA A 70 -14.57 -2.46 -16.93
C ALA A 70 -15.17 -2.92 -15.58
N PHE A 71 -14.94 -2.16 -14.51
CA PHE A 71 -15.28 -2.52 -13.14
C PHE A 71 -16.12 -1.41 -12.44
N PRO A 72 -17.29 -1.04 -12.98
CA PRO A 72 -18.04 0.15 -12.55
C PRO A 72 -18.51 0.08 -11.08
N ARG A 73 -18.67 -1.14 -10.53
CA ARG A 73 -19.11 -1.36 -9.15
C ARG A 73 -17.97 -1.37 -8.12
N HIS A 74 -16.73 -1.54 -8.56
CA HIS A 74 -15.61 -1.69 -7.62
C HIS A 74 -15.16 -0.31 -7.12
N THR A 75 -14.72 -0.27 -5.88
CA THR A 75 -14.00 0.88 -5.32
C THR A 75 -12.55 0.81 -5.76
N ILE A 76 -12.07 1.87 -6.40
CA ILE A 76 -10.74 1.94 -7.01
C ILE A 76 -9.84 2.82 -6.14
N MET A 77 -8.82 2.20 -5.55
CA MET A 77 -7.66 2.88 -4.99
C MET A 77 -6.63 3.10 -6.10
N ALA A 78 -6.11 4.32 -6.25
CA ALA A 78 -5.11 4.64 -7.27
C ALA A 78 -3.98 5.53 -6.72
N GLY A 79 -2.74 5.21 -7.06
CA GLY A 79 -1.59 6.05 -6.75
C GLY A 79 -0.28 5.49 -7.31
N ASN A 80 0.86 6.13 -7.04
CA ASN A 80 1.07 7.12 -5.98
C ASN A 80 1.27 8.56 -6.47
N VAL A 81 0.69 9.52 -5.73
CA VAL A 81 0.81 10.97 -5.97
C VAL A 81 1.06 11.71 -4.65
N VAL A 82 1.44 12.99 -4.71
CA VAL A 82 1.78 13.79 -3.53
C VAL A 82 1.25 15.23 -3.58
N THR A 83 0.45 15.59 -4.59
CA THR A 83 -0.07 16.95 -4.81
C THR A 83 -1.56 16.95 -5.16
N CYS A 84 -2.24 18.06 -4.85
CA CYS A 84 -3.69 18.22 -5.02
C CYS A 84 -4.14 18.02 -6.47
N GLU A 85 -3.48 18.68 -7.43
CA GLU A 85 -3.92 18.71 -8.83
C GLU A 85 -3.96 17.30 -9.43
N MET A 86 -2.99 16.47 -9.06
CA MET A 86 -2.96 15.11 -9.54
C MET A 86 -3.96 14.23 -8.80
N ALA A 87 -4.19 14.46 -7.50
CA ALA A 87 -5.25 13.77 -6.78
C ALA A 87 -6.63 14.04 -7.42
N GLU A 88 -6.92 15.30 -7.74
CA GLU A 88 -8.16 15.72 -8.43
C GLU A 88 -8.30 15.03 -9.80
N GLU A 89 -7.24 15.04 -10.63
CA GLU A 89 -7.27 14.38 -11.94
C GLU A 89 -7.54 12.87 -11.84
N LEU A 90 -6.96 12.20 -10.83
CA LEU A 90 -7.21 10.77 -10.60
C LEU A 90 -8.66 10.51 -10.17
N PHE A 91 -9.26 11.37 -9.33
CA PHE A 91 -10.68 11.28 -8.98
C PHE A 91 -11.57 11.47 -10.21
N LEU A 92 -11.33 12.52 -11.01
CA LEU A 92 -12.09 12.79 -12.23
C LEU A 92 -11.96 11.68 -13.27
N SER A 93 -10.86 10.93 -13.21
CA SER A 93 -10.61 9.78 -14.08
C SER A 93 -11.26 8.49 -13.59
N GLY A 94 -11.83 8.48 -12.39
CA GLY A 94 -12.66 7.39 -11.87
C GLY A 94 -12.10 6.65 -10.66
N ALA A 95 -11.02 7.13 -10.03
CA ALA A 95 -10.59 6.62 -8.74
C ALA A 95 -11.51 7.10 -7.61
N ASP A 96 -11.67 6.29 -6.55
CA ASP A 96 -12.47 6.64 -5.36
C ASP A 96 -11.58 6.97 -4.15
N ILE A 97 -10.37 6.40 -4.12
CA ILE A 97 -9.41 6.57 -3.02
C ILE A 97 -8.03 6.84 -3.61
N ILE A 98 -7.40 7.96 -3.24
CA ILE A 98 -6.06 8.31 -3.74
C ILE A 98 -4.99 7.89 -2.75
N LYS A 99 -4.00 7.15 -3.24
CA LYS A 99 -2.86 6.64 -2.46
C LYS A 99 -1.72 7.65 -2.50
N VAL A 100 -1.42 8.25 -1.35
CA VAL A 100 -0.44 9.33 -1.18
C VAL A 100 0.86 8.78 -0.59
N CYS A 101 1.95 8.80 -1.34
CA CYS A 101 3.24 8.24 -0.88
C CYS A 101 4.43 9.06 -1.35
N SER A 102 5.31 9.40 -0.41
CA SER A 102 6.55 10.14 -0.68
C SER A 102 7.84 9.49 -0.14
N VAL A 103 7.74 8.26 0.37
CA VAL A 103 8.74 7.69 1.30
C VAL A 103 9.65 6.62 0.71
N CYS A 104 9.57 6.38 -0.60
CA CYS A 104 10.52 5.51 -1.31
C CYS A 104 11.92 6.15 -1.39
N THR A 105 12.95 5.34 -1.63
CA THR A 105 14.34 5.85 -1.72
C THR A 105 14.57 6.68 -2.98
N THR A 106 13.54 6.87 -3.79
CA THR A 106 13.41 7.86 -4.86
C THR A 106 13.88 9.25 -4.42
N ARG A 107 13.66 9.68 -3.17
CA ARG A 107 14.26 10.94 -2.67
C ARG A 107 15.79 10.95 -2.73
N LYS A 108 16.45 9.83 -2.44
CA LYS A 108 17.92 9.70 -2.48
C LYS A 108 18.45 9.47 -3.90
N LYS A 109 17.65 8.90 -4.81
CA LYS A 109 18.07 8.51 -6.15
C LYS A 109 17.73 9.56 -7.21
N ALA A 110 16.50 10.07 -7.19
CA ALA A 110 15.96 11.02 -8.15
C ALA A 110 15.81 12.45 -7.59
N GLY A 111 16.00 12.66 -6.28
CA GLY A 111 15.82 13.96 -5.63
C GLY A 111 14.35 14.41 -5.50
N VAL A 112 13.42 13.61 -6.01
CA VAL A 112 11.98 13.88 -5.97
C VAL A 112 11.39 13.35 -4.67
N GLY A 113 10.61 14.18 -3.99
CA GLY A 113 9.81 13.76 -2.85
C GLY A 113 9.14 14.94 -2.15
N TYR A 114 8.04 14.65 -1.48
CA TYR A 114 7.26 15.61 -0.69
C TYR A 114 7.29 15.22 0.79
N PRO A 115 7.25 16.15 1.76
CA PRO A 115 7.01 15.77 3.16
C PRO A 115 5.65 15.05 3.30
N GLN A 116 5.64 13.80 3.78
CA GLN A 116 4.45 12.94 3.78
C GLN A 116 3.24 13.59 4.47
N LEU A 117 3.45 14.23 5.63
CA LEU A 117 2.35 14.86 6.37
C LEU A 117 1.73 16.03 5.59
N SER A 118 2.55 16.84 4.93
CA SER A 118 2.08 17.95 4.08
C SER A 118 1.35 17.43 2.85
N ALA A 119 1.88 16.39 2.20
CA ALA A 119 1.22 15.76 1.04
C ALA A 119 -0.16 15.22 1.41
N VAL A 120 -0.27 14.54 2.56
CA VAL A 120 -1.55 14.03 3.06
C VAL A 120 -2.52 15.16 3.33
N LEU A 121 -2.08 16.23 4.01
CA LEU A 121 -2.94 17.38 4.33
C LEU A 121 -3.51 18.02 3.05
N GLU A 122 -2.64 18.32 2.09
CA GLU A 122 -3.01 18.92 0.81
C GLU A 122 -3.93 18.01 -0.02
N CYS A 123 -3.58 16.73 -0.16
CA CYS A 123 -4.40 15.79 -0.94
C CYS A 123 -5.73 15.46 -0.25
N ALA A 124 -5.80 15.50 1.10
CA ALA A 124 -7.04 15.30 1.84
C ALA A 124 -8.02 16.45 1.59
N ASP A 125 -7.55 17.69 1.62
CA ASP A 125 -8.39 18.86 1.30
C ASP A 125 -8.99 18.75 -0.12
N ALA A 126 -8.18 18.35 -1.10
CA ALA A 126 -8.64 18.12 -2.48
C ALA A 126 -9.63 16.95 -2.57
N ALA A 127 -9.32 15.81 -1.94
CA ALA A 127 -10.17 14.62 -1.95
C ALA A 127 -11.55 14.89 -1.35
N HIS A 128 -11.59 15.49 -0.16
CA HIS A 128 -12.83 15.75 0.54
C HIS A 128 -13.67 16.82 -0.15
N GLY A 129 -13.05 17.78 -0.84
CA GLY A 129 -13.73 18.75 -1.70
C GLY A 129 -14.50 18.11 -2.87
N LEU A 130 -14.02 16.98 -3.38
CA LEU A 130 -14.65 16.21 -4.45
C LEU A 130 -15.51 15.03 -3.93
N GLY A 131 -15.60 14.84 -2.61
CA GLY A 131 -16.30 13.72 -1.99
C GLY A 131 -15.58 12.37 -2.12
N GLY A 132 -14.29 12.38 -2.48
CA GLY A 132 -13.42 11.21 -2.50
C GLY A 132 -12.66 11.02 -1.19
N HIS A 133 -11.80 10.00 -1.14
CA HIS A 133 -11.01 9.66 0.04
C HIS A 133 -9.50 9.61 -0.24
N VAL A 134 -8.69 9.78 0.80
CA VAL A 134 -7.23 9.70 0.74
C VAL A 134 -6.67 8.62 1.66
N MET A 135 -5.63 7.96 1.17
CA MET A 135 -4.85 6.97 1.90
C MET A 135 -3.41 7.46 2.07
N SER A 136 -2.96 7.61 3.31
CA SER A 136 -1.54 7.84 3.61
C SER A 136 -0.76 6.55 3.48
N ASP A 137 0.06 6.43 2.44
CA ASP A 137 0.85 5.22 2.14
C ASP A 137 2.33 5.42 2.51
N GLY A 138 2.73 4.75 3.59
CA GLY A 138 4.11 4.68 4.04
C GLY A 138 4.54 5.82 4.97
N GLY A 139 5.75 5.70 5.50
CA GLY A 139 6.36 6.70 6.40
C GLY A 139 5.99 6.54 7.87
N CYS A 140 4.91 5.83 8.19
CA CYS A 140 4.52 5.57 9.57
C CYS A 140 5.43 4.50 10.21
N THR A 141 6.17 4.89 11.25
CA THR A 141 7.12 4.02 11.96
C THR A 141 6.67 3.65 13.38
N ASN A 142 5.65 4.35 13.88
CA ASN A 142 5.07 4.16 15.20
C ASN A 142 3.57 4.53 15.16
N PRO A 143 2.78 4.14 16.18
CA PRO A 143 1.35 4.46 16.27
C PRO A 143 1.04 5.97 16.27
N GLY A 144 1.94 6.80 16.80
CA GLY A 144 1.79 8.26 16.79
C GLY A 144 1.83 8.85 15.38
N ASP A 145 2.63 8.28 14.47
CA ASP A 145 2.66 8.69 13.06
C ASP A 145 1.33 8.36 12.37
N VAL A 146 0.74 7.20 12.69
CA VAL A 146 -0.59 6.81 12.20
C VAL A 146 -1.65 7.79 12.70
N ALA A 147 -1.61 8.15 13.98
CA ALA A 147 -2.52 9.13 14.56
C ALA A 147 -2.35 10.53 13.93
N LYS A 148 -1.12 10.93 13.58
CA LYS A 148 -0.85 12.19 12.85
C LYS A 148 -1.38 12.15 11.42
N ALA A 149 -1.26 11.03 10.71
CA ALA A 149 -1.82 10.87 9.37
C ALA A 149 -3.34 11.03 9.38
N PHE A 150 -4.04 10.38 10.31
CA PHE A 150 -5.47 10.61 10.54
C PHE A 150 -5.76 12.06 10.94
N GLY A 151 -4.92 12.64 11.80
CA GLY A 151 -5.04 14.04 12.23
C GLY A 151 -4.83 15.06 11.10
N ALA A 152 -4.14 14.68 10.02
CA ALA A 152 -3.94 15.47 8.82
C ALA A 152 -5.03 15.25 7.75
N GLY A 153 -6.06 14.45 8.03
CA GLY A 153 -7.19 14.26 7.12
C GLY A 153 -7.14 12.97 6.30
N ALA A 154 -6.20 12.06 6.54
CA ALA A 154 -6.25 10.75 5.87
C ALA A 154 -7.47 9.94 6.31
N ASP A 155 -8.20 9.34 5.37
CA ASP A 155 -9.28 8.39 5.64
C ASP A 155 -8.71 7.01 5.97
N PHE A 156 -7.60 6.66 5.32
CA PHE A 156 -6.90 5.38 5.49
C PHE A 156 -5.41 5.59 5.70
N VAL A 157 -4.75 4.65 6.41
CA VAL A 157 -3.30 4.62 6.55
C VAL A 157 -2.79 3.24 6.14
N MET A 158 -2.01 3.17 5.07
CA MET A 158 -1.37 1.94 4.59
C MET A 158 0.01 1.77 5.24
N ILE A 159 0.24 0.58 5.75
CA ILE A 159 1.36 0.28 6.64
C ILE A 159 2.13 -0.94 6.13
N GLY A 160 3.41 -0.75 5.81
CA GLY A 160 4.33 -1.85 5.49
C GLY A 160 5.19 -2.27 6.69
N GLY A 161 6.16 -1.43 7.05
CA GLY A 161 7.24 -1.78 8.00
C GLY A 161 6.81 -2.12 9.43
N LEU A 162 5.67 -1.62 9.91
CA LEU A 162 5.13 -2.01 11.22
C LEU A 162 4.58 -3.45 11.20
N PHE A 163 3.98 -3.88 10.09
CA PHE A 163 3.45 -5.24 9.94
C PHE A 163 4.50 -6.25 9.47
N ALA A 164 5.67 -5.80 9.01
CA ALA A 164 6.78 -6.68 8.66
C ALA A 164 7.45 -7.30 9.90
N GLY A 165 8.12 -8.44 9.72
CA GLY A 165 8.85 -9.14 10.79
C GLY A 165 8.03 -10.14 11.60
N HIS A 166 6.74 -10.33 11.30
CA HIS A 166 5.87 -11.27 12.02
C HIS A 166 5.71 -12.61 11.29
N ASP A 167 5.11 -13.60 11.94
CA ASP A 167 4.86 -14.93 11.35
C ASP A 167 4.03 -14.86 10.07
N GLN A 168 3.01 -14.00 10.07
CA GLN A 168 2.09 -13.80 8.95
C GLN A 168 2.71 -12.99 7.79
N SER A 169 3.83 -12.30 8.03
CA SER A 169 4.51 -11.54 6.98
C SER A 169 5.25 -12.47 6.03
N GLY A 170 5.42 -12.06 4.77
CA GLY A 170 6.41 -12.69 3.88
C GLY A 170 7.87 -12.50 4.35
N GLY A 171 8.81 -13.05 3.57
CA GLY A 171 10.25 -12.93 3.83
C GLY A 171 10.81 -14.07 4.68
N GLU A 172 12.02 -14.51 4.33
CA GLU A 172 12.70 -15.62 5.01
C GLU A 172 13.17 -15.20 6.41
N VAL A 173 13.08 -16.15 7.35
CA VAL A 173 13.64 -15.99 8.68
C VAL A 173 15.13 -16.34 8.61
N ILE A 174 15.98 -15.38 8.96
CA ILE A 174 17.42 -15.58 9.07
C ILE A 174 17.82 -15.56 10.54
N GLU A 175 18.73 -16.45 10.92
CA GLU A 175 19.31 -16.47 12.25
C GLU A 175 20.73 -15.90 12.18
N GLN A 176 21.03 -14.92 13.03
CA GLN A 176 22.37 -14.34 13.14
C GLN A 176 22.90 -14.52 14.56
N ASN A 177 24.17 -14.92 14.65
CA ASN A 177 24.89 -15.02 15.92
C ASN A 177 25.11 -13.63 16.52
N GLY A 178 24.29 -13.26 17.50
CA GLY A 178 24.50 -12.05 18.28
C GLY A 178 25.62 -12.23 19.32
N ARG A 179 26.08 -11.13 19.91
CA ARG A 179 27.16 -11.14 20.92
C ARG A 179 26.84 -11.92 22.21
N LYS A 180 25.56 -12.21 22.49
CA LYS A 180 25.11 -12.96 23.68
C LYS A 180 24.08 -14.06 23.39
N TYR A 181 23.25 -13.93 22.36
CA TYR A 181 22.22 -14.90 21.98
C TYR A 181 22.00 -14.90 20.46
N LEU A 182 21.48 -16.01 19.93
CA LEU A 182 20.94 -16.09 18.57
C LEU A 182 19.79 -15.09 18.41
N GLN A 183 19.87 -14.24 17.40
CA GLN A 183 18.80 -13.30 17.06
C GLN A 183 18.19 -13.69 15.72
N LYS A 184 16.86 -13.75 15.68
CA LYS A 184 16.10 -14.01 14.47
C LYS A 184 15.70 -12.68 13.82
N TYR A 185 15.84 -12.61 12.51
CA TYR A 185 15.40 -11.51 11.68
C TYR A 185 14.55 -12.04 10.54
N LYS A 186 13.71 -11.20 9.95
CA LYS A 186 13.06 -11.46 8.66
C LYS A 186 13.53 -10.46 7.61
N LEU A 187 13.71 -10.95 6.39
CA LEU A 187 13.99 -10.09 5.24
C LEU A 187 12.74 -9.30 4.85
N PHE A 188 12.88 -7.98 4.71
CA PHE A 188 11.85 -7.08 4.22
C PHE A 188 12.44 -6.23 3.10
N TYR A 189 11.78 -6.18 1.95
CA TYR A 189 12.27 -5.44 0.79
C TYR A 189 11.14 -4.66 0.12
N GLY A 190 11.46 -3.46 -0.37
CA GLY A 190 10.53 -2.69 -1.20
C GLY A 190 10.34 -3.32 -2.59
N MET A 191 9.18 -3.14 -3.20
CA MET A 191 8.85 -3.71 -4.51
C MET A 191 9.73 -3.17 -5.66
N SER A 192 10.34 -2.00 -5.48
CA SER A 192 11.33 -1.42 -6.42
C SER A 192 12.79 -1.70 -6.02
N SER A 193 13.05 -2.67 -5.13
CA SER A 193 14.41 -3.07 -4.75
C SER A 193 15.00 -4.08 -5.73
N ASP A 194 16.32 -4.20 -5.78
CA ASP A 194 17.01 -5.23 -6.58
C ASP A 194 16.53 -6.64 -6.25
N THR A 195 16.22 -6.91 -4.97
CA THR A 195 15.67 -8.19 -4.52
C THR A 195 14.31 -8.47 -5.16
N ALA A 196 13.41 -7.48 -5.21
CA ALA A 196 12.10 -7.63 -5.85
C ALA A 196 12.23 -7.75 -7.38
N MET A 197 13.04 -6.91 -8.00
CA MET A 197 13.25 -6.93 -9.46
C MET A 197 13.85 -8.26 -9.93
N ASN A 198 14.88 -8.77 -9.25
CA ASN A 198 15.45 -10.08 -9.58
C ASN A 198 14.45 -11.22 -9.36
N LYS A 199 13.62 -11.14 -8.31
CA LYS A 199 12.62 -12.17 -8.00
C LYS A 199 11.45 -12.20 -8.98
N HIS A 200 10.97 -11.04 -9.43
CA HIS A 200 9.74 -10.94 -10.24
C HIS A 200 9.99 -10.69 -11.73
N HIS A 201 11.10 -10.06 -12.09
CA HIS A 201 11.46 -9.70 -13.47
C HIS A 201 12.76 -10.38 -13.95
N GLY A 202 13.49 -11.07 -13.09
CA GLY A 202 14.68 -11.86 -13.44
C GLY A 202 15.98 -11.06 -13.56
N SER A 203 15.91 -9.74 -13.71
CA SER A 203 17.06 -8.83 -13.68
C SER A 203 16.62 -7.40 -13.37
N VAL A 204 17.60 -6.56 -13.02
CA VAL A 204 17.44 -5.11 -13.03
C VAL A 204 17.76 -4.63 -14.43
N ALA A 205 16.79 -4.04 -15.13
CA ALA A 205 17.02 -3.49 -16.46
C ALA A 205 18.11 -2.40 -16.41
N GLU A 206 19.02 -2.35 -17.37
CA GLU A 206 20.17 -1.42 -17.36
C GLU A 206 19.78 0.06 -17.19
N TYR A 207 18.59 0.44 -17.66
CA TYR A 207 18.06 1.80 -17.57
C TYR A 207 17.26 2.07 -16.28
N ARG A 208 17.03 1.08 -15.41
CA ARG A 208 16.27 1.22 -14.15
C ARG A 208 17.20 1.27 -12.95
N ALA A 209 16.99 2.26 -12.09
CA ALA A 209 17.66 2.33 -10.80
C ALA A 209 16.82 1.65 -9.71
N SER A 210 17.50 0.98 -8.77
CA SER A 210 16.90 0.46 -7.54
C SER A 210 16.41 1.60 -6.65
N GLU A 211 15.09 1.72 -6.50
CA GLU A 211 14.42 2.73 -5.66
C GLU A 211 13.85 2.14 -4.36
N GLY A 212 13.95 0.82 -4.18
CA GLY A 212 13.68 0.11 -2.94
C GLY A 212 14.96 -0.28 -2.20
N LYS A 213 14.82 -0.61 -0.91
CA LYS A 213 15.88 -1.21 -0.11
C LYS A 213 15.45 -2.57 0.41
N THR A 214 16.44 -3.43 0.61
CA THR A 214 16.31 -4.67 1.35
C THR A 214 16.92 -4.45 2.74
N ILE A 215 16.13 -4.70 3.77
CA ILE A 215 16.52 -4.56 5.16
C ILE A 215 16.17 -5.83 5.93
N THR A 216 16.88 -6.05 7.03
CA THR A 216 16.54 -7.09 8.00
C THR A 216 15.75 -6.45 9.14
N ILE A 217 14.58 -6.99 9.43
CA ILE A 217 13.73 -6.54 10.53
C ILE A 217 13.81 -7.58 11.64
N PRO A 218 14.03 -7.19 12.91
CA PRO A 218 13.97 -8.13 14.03
C PRO A 218 12.68 -8.94 14.00
N TYR A 219 12.76 -10.25 14.22
CA TYR A 219 11.59 -11.12 14.26
C TYR A 219 10.68 -10.74 15.43
N ARG A 220 9.38 -10.59 15.15
CA ARG A 220 8.36 -10.05 16.07
C ARG A 220 7.32 -11.09 16.51
N CYS A 221 7.54 -12.38 16.22
CA CYS A 221 6.60 -13.47 16.46
C CYS A 221 5.26 -13.27 15.73
N ALA A 222 4.25 -14.10 16.01
CA ALA A 222 2.91 -13.90 15.51
C ALA A 222 2.35 -12.53 15.94
N ILE A 223 1.67 -11.84 15.02
CA ILE A 223 0.88 -10.65 15.35
C ILE A 223 -0.13 -11.05 16.44
N LYS A 224 0.09 -10.59 17.67
CA LYS A 224 -0.84 -10.76 18.78
C LYS A 224 -1.59 -9.44 18.97
N ALA A 225 -2.89 -9.46 18.70
CA ALA A 225 -3.85 -8.37 18.88
C ALA A 225 -3.42 -7.03 18.27
N TYR A 226 -4.15 -6.55 17.26
CA TYR A 226 -4.05 -5.17 16.73
C TYR A 226 -4.26 -4.08 17.80
N ASN A 227 -4.70 -4.48 18.99
CA ASN A 227 -5.07 -3.64 20.11
C ASN A 227 -4.02 -2.58 20.42
N THR A 228 -2.71 -2.87 20.42
CA THR A 228 -1.72 -1.85 20.81
C THR A 228 -1.69 -0.64 19.85
N LEU A 229 -1.74 -0.88 18.53
CA LEU A 229 -1.81 0.22 17.54
C LEU A 229 -3.10 1.04 17.73
N PHE A 230 -4.22 0.36 17.92
CA PHE A 230 -5.53 1.00 18.08
C PHE A 230 -5.70 1.67 19.45
N GLU A 231 -5.13 1.13 20.51
CA GLU A 231 -5.12 1.68 21.87
C GLU A 231 -4.33 2.97 21.92
N ASP A 232 -3.17 3.02 21.28
CA ASP A 232 -2.37 4.25 21.18
C ASP A 232 -3.08 5.33 20.34
N CYS A 233 -3.76 4.93 19.25
CA CYS A 233 -4.61 5.84 18.48
C CYS A 233 -5.80 6.35 19.32
N ARG A 234 -6.44 5.47 20.12
CA ARG A 234 -7.53 5.85 21.05
C ARG A 234 -7.03 6.81 22.13
N SER A 235 -5.85 6.54 22.71
CA SER A 235 -5.21 7.41 23.70
C SER A 235 -5.01 8.81 23.13
N THR A 236 -4.49 8.93 21.90
CA THR A 236 -4.34 10.22 21.22
C THR A 236 -5.66 10.96 21.04
N ARG A 237 -6.76 10.25 20.76
CA ARG A 237 -8.11 10.85 20.69
C ARG A 237 -8.58 11.34 22.06
N CYS A 238 -8.37 10.56 23.13
CA CYS A 238 -8.75 10.95 24.49
C CYS A 238 -8.01 12.20 24.98
N SER A 239 -6.73 12.34 24.61
CA SER A 239 -5.91 13.51 24.96
C SER A 239 -6.38 14.83 24.32
N LYS A 240 -7.24 14.80 23.29
CA LYS A 240 -7.86 15.99 22.67
C LYS A 240 -9.13 16.47 23.38
N ASN A 241 -9.69 15.66 24.30
CA ASN A 241 -10.88 16.01 25.07
C ASN A 241 -10.55 16.60 26.46
N ILE A 242 -9.31 17.06 26.66
CA ILE A 242 -8.82 17.80 27.84
C ILE A 242 -8.45 19.21 27.36
#